data_AF-A0A536WXM4-F1
#
_entry.id   AF-A0A536WXM4-F1
#
_cell.length_a   1.000
_cell.length_b   1.000
_cell.length_c   1.000
_cell.angle_alpha   90.00
_cell.angle_beta   90.00
_cell.angle_gamma   90.00
#
_symmetry.space_group_name_H-M   'P 1'
#
loop_
_entity.id
_entity.type
_entity.pdbx_description
1 polymer ?
#
loop_
_entity_poly.entity_id
_entity_poly.type
_entity_poly.pdbx_seq_one_letter_code
_entity_poly.pdbx_strand_id
1 'polypeptide(L)' 'MSSVPDGEVEETIYQLPPASEVAVVGVPHPRWVQAVIAVVVLKAVSVLNLDAVARRSRQRRNGRSTR' A
#
# COMPACT_ATOMS: atom_id res chain seq x y z
N MET A 1 -27.26 7.23 4.82
CA MET A 1 -26.36 6.56 3.86
C MET A 1 -25.17 6.09 4.67
N SER A 2 -25.02 4.78 4.92
CA SER A 2 -23.91 4.27 5.73
C SER A 2 -22.66 4.20 4.86
N SER A 3 -21.61 4.95 5.21
CA SER A 3 -20.30 4.77 4.58
C SER A 3 -19.67 3.51 5.15
N VAL A 4 -19.07 2.68 4.31
CA VAL A 4 -18.27 1.54 4.76
C VAL A 4 -16.88 2.08 5.15
N PRO A 5 -16.37 1.79 6.36
CA PRO A 5 -15.01 2.14 6.74
C PRO A 5 -13.99 1.41 5.87
N ASP A 6 -12.90 2.09 5.54
CA ASP A 6 -11.71 1.51 4.93
C ASP A 6 -11.17 0.31 5.72
N GLY A 7 -11.15 0.40 7.05
CA GLY A 7 -10.71 -0.71 7.92
C GLY A 7 -11.56 -1.99 7.80
N GLU A 8 -12.87 -1.87 7.56
CA GLU A 8 -13.75 -3.04 7.35
C GLU A 8 -13.42 -3.75 6.03
N VAL A 9 -13.07 -2.96 5.00
CA VAL A 9 -12.63 -3.47 3.70
C VAL A 9 -11.24 -4.10 3.81
N GLU A 10 -10.32 -3.49 4.56
CA GLU A 10 -8.97 -4.04 4.84
C GLU A 10 -9.08 -5.40 5.52
N GLU A 11 -9.85 -5.49 6.60
CA GLU A 11 -10.00 -6.72 7.38
C GLU A 11 -10.59 -7.85 6.52
N THR A 12 -11.60 -7.54 5.70
CA THR A 12 -12.23 -8.53 4.82
C THR A 12 -11.24 -9.08 3.78
N ILE A 13 -10.44 -8.21 3.14
CA ILE A 13 -9.47 -8.63 2.13
C ILE A 13 -8.28 -9.34 2.78
N TYR A 14 -7.89 -8.95 4.00
CA TYR A 14 -6.80 -9.57 4.75
C TYR A 14 -7.10 -11.03 5.14
N GLN A 15 -8.37 -11.39 5.30
CA GLN A 15 -8.79 -12.79 5.53
C GLN A 15 -8.55 -13.71 4.33
N LEU A 16 -8.29 -13.17 3.13
CA LEU A 16 -8.02 -14.00 1.94
C LEU A 16 -6.71 -14.78 2.11
N PRO A 17 -6.71 -16.11 1.90
CA PRO A 17 -5.53 -16.96 2.07
C PRO A 17 -4.25 -16.48 1.35
N PRO A 18 -4.27 -15.86 0.15
CA PRO A 18 -3.06 -15.41 -0.53
C PRO A 18 -2.55 -13.99 -0.15
N ALA A 19 -3.29 -13.19 0.63
CA ALA A 19 -2.90 -11.83 0.98
C ALA A 19 -1.85 -11.80 2.12
N SER A 20 -0.80 -10.98 1.97
CA SER A 20 0.29 -10.77 2.93
C SER A 20 0.17 -9.42 3.62
N GLU A 21 -0.13 -8.38 2.87
CA GLU A 21 -0.43 -7.04 3.37
C GLU A 21 -1.58 -6.47 2.55
N VAL A 22 -2.40 -5.65 3.18
CA VAL A 22 -3.50 -4.95 2.54
C VAL A 22 -3.46 -3.51 3.02
N ALA A 23 -3.56 -2.56 2.09
CA ALA A 23 -3.82 -1.17 2.40
C ALA A 23 -4.99 -0.70 1.53
N VAL A 24 -5.96 -0.05 2.15
CA VAL A 24 -7.14 0.48 1.46
C VAL A 24 -7.10 1.99 1.49
N VAL A 25 -7.33 2.60 0.33
CA VAL A 25 -7.35 4.06 0.18
C VAL A 25 -8.63 4.50 -0.51
N GLY A 26 -9.24 5.55 0.04
CA GLY A 26 -10.37 6.21 -0.60
C GLY A 26 -9.90 7.19 -1.68
N VAL A 27 -10.48 7.13 -2.86
CA VAL A 27 -10.20 8.03 -3.99
C VAL A 27 -11.47 8.78 -4.40
N PRO A 28 -11.39 10.04 -4.90
CA PRO A 28 -12.56 10.78 -5.36
C PRO A 28 -13.34 10.03 -6.45
N HIS A 29 -14.67 10.04 -6.37
CA HIS A 29 -15.53 9.39 -7.36
C HIS A 29 -16.72 10.29 -7.78
N PRO A 30 -16.99 10.49 -9.09
CA PRO A 30 -17.95 11.48 -9.58
C PRO A 30 -19.41 11.20 -9.18
N ARG A 31 -19.75 9.93 -8.89
CA ARG A 31 -21.11 9.52 -8.49
C ARG A 31 -21.26 9.27 -7.00
N TRP A 32 -20.18 8.91 -6.31
CA TRP A 32 -20.24 8.34 -4.95
C TRP A 32 -19.45 9.14 -3.92
N VAL A 33 -18.93 10.31 -4.30
CA VAL A 33 -18.02 11.16 -3.52
C VAL A 33 -16.66 10.49 -3.31
N GLN A 34 -16.62 9.27 -2.77
CA GLN A 34 -15.42 8.41 -2.72
C GLN A 34 -15.68 7.00 -3.25
N ALA A 35 -14.66 6.43 -3.89
CA ALA A 35 -14.51 5.02 -4.21
C ALA A 35 -13.32 4.44 -3.42
N VAL A 36 -13.24 3.12 -3.32
CA VAL A 36 -12.26 2.41 -2.51
C VAL A 36 -11.30 1.62 -3.41
N ILE A 37 -9.99 1.73 -3.15
CA ILE A 37 -8.94 0.95 -3.83
C ILE A 37 -8.14 0.16 -2.79
N ALA A 38 -7.96 -1.14 -3.00
CA ALA A 38 -7.13 -2.00 -2.15
C ALA A 38 -5.82 -2.37 -2.86
N VAL A 39 -4.69 -2.15 -2.19
CA VAL A 39 -3.37 -2.63 -2.59
C VAL A 39 -3.06 -3.88 -1.77
N VAL A 40 -2.85 -5.01 -2.45
CA VAL A 40 -2.63 -6.31 -1.80
C VAL A 40 -1.26 -6.87 -2.17
N VAL A 41 -0.42 -7.09 -1.16
CA VAL A 41 0.84 -7.83 -1.33
C VAL A 41 0.50 -9.31 -1.24
N LEU A 42 0.96 -10.13 -2.19
CA LEU A 42 0.72 -11.58 -2.15
C LEU A 42 1.81 -12.30 -1.35
N LYS A 43 1.43 -13.41 -0.72
CA LYS A 43 2.33 -14.26 0.08
C LYS A 43 3.46 -14.96 -0.71
N ALA A 44 3.57 -14.80 -2.05
CA ALA A 44 4.60 -15.45 -2.88
C ALA A 44 5.29 -14.52 -3.89
N VAL A 45 6.52 -14.82 -4.33
CA VAL A 45 7.78 -14.26 -3.76
C VAL A 45 8.61 -13.62 -4.88
N SER A 46 9.19 -12.46 -4.64
CA SER A 46 10.34 -11.93 -5.39
C SER A 46 11.45 -11.59 -4.40
N VAL A 47 12.71 -11.90 -4.73
CA VAL A 47 13.85 -11.62 -3.82
C VAL A 47 14.23 -10.15 -3.93
N LEU A 48 13.86 -9.38 -2.90
CA LEU A 48 14.34 -8.02 -2.70
C LEU A 48 15.63 -8.06 -1.88
N ASN A 49 16.72 -7.51 -2.42
CA ASN A 49 18.00 -7.43 -1.72
C ASN A 49 18.04 -6.17 -0.82
N LEU A 50 18.27 -6.36 0.48
CA LEU A 50 18.35 -5.27 1.46
C LEU A 50 19.49 -4.30 1.19
N ASP A 51 20.61 -4.74 0.63
CA ASP A 51 21.71 -3.85 0.23
C ASP A 51 21.29 -2.95 -0.93
N ALA A 52 20.43 -3.44 -1.84
CA ALA A 52 19.85 -2.61 -2.88
C ALA A 52 18.92 -1.54 -2.29
N VAL A 53 18.12 -1.90 -1.26
CA VAL A 53 17.23 -0.97 -0.54
C VAL A 53 18.03 0.06 0.26
N ALA A 54 19.03 -0.36 1.03
CA ALA A 54 19.87 0.51 1.86
C ALA A 54 20.71 1.46 0.99
N ARG A 55 21.31 0.94 -0.10
CA ARG A 55 22.04 1.75 -1.09
C ARG A 55 21.13 2.81 -1.71
N ARG A 56 19.93 2.41 -2.15
CA ARG A 56 18.95 3.33 -2.77
C ARG A 56 18.49 4.42 -1.81
N SER A 57 18.24 4.06 -0.55
CA SER A 57 17.83 5.00 0.51
C SER A 57 18.96 5.97 0.88
N ARG A 58 20.21 5.50 0.95
CA ARG A 58 21.41 6.32 1.22
C ARG A 58 21.72 7.27 0.05
N GLN A 59 21.68 6.78 -1.19
CA GLN A 59 21.83 7.61 -2.40
C GLN A 59 20.79 8.75 -2.42
N ARG A 60 19.52 8.45 -2.07
CA ARG A 60 18.45 9.45 -1.98
C ARG A 60 18.67 10.49 -0.87
N ARG A 61 19.33 10.11 0.21
CA ARG A 61 19.60 11.02 1.34
C ARG A 61 20.77 11.96 1.03
N ASN A 62 21.82 11.45 0.39
CA ASN A 62 23.03 12.21 0.10
C ASN A 62 22.83 13.26 -1.01
N GLY A 63 21.90 13.03 -1.95
CA GLY A 63 21.52 14.04 -2.96
C GLY A 63 20.67 15.21 -2.43
N ARG A 64 20.24 15.18 -1.15
CA ARG A 64 19.44 16.25 -0.51
C ARG A 64 20.27 17.23 0.34
N SER A 65 21.56 16.98 0.53
CA SER A 65 22.40 17.71 1.48
C SER A 65 23.14 18.93 0.91
N THR A 66 22.90 19.32 -0.35
CA THR A 66 23.61 20.44 -1.00
C THR A 66 22.66 21.52 -1.55
N ARG A 67 21.54 21.79 -0.89
CA ARG A 67 20.70 22.97 -1.10
C ARG A 67 20.17 23.49 0.22
#